data_AF-A0A6J7QEP2-F1
#
_entry.id   AF-A0A6J7QEP2-F1
#
_cell.length_a   1.000
_cell.length_b   1.000
_cell.length_c   1.000
_cell.angle_alpha   90.00
_cell.angle_beta   90.00
_cell.angle_gamma   90.00
#
_symmetry.space_group_name_H-M   'P 1'
#
loop_
_entity.id
_entity.type
_entity.pdbx_description
1 polymer ?
#
loop_
_entity_poly.entity_id
_entity_poly.type
_entity_poly.pdbx_seq_one_letter_code
_entity_poly.pdbx_strand_id
1 'polypeptide(L)'
;MVHRQYLQEWNRLVERVGLENAQQFYTHVSRSPGSPPSVGSSSYLRGKAGRPKWIGYSRTIHYEISGAGRIDYQWTNEESSGADSDLHPVVRILTMDLNSH
;
A
#
# COMPACT_ATOMS: atom_id res chain seq x y z
N MET A 1 -3.11 -3.79 -6.57
CA MET A 1 -2.38 -3.39 -7.81
C MET A 1 -1.11 -2.64 -7.45
N VAL A 2 -0.04 -2.81 -8.24
CA VAL A 2 1.25 -2.13 -8.01
C VAL A 2 1.60 -1.30 -9.23
N HIS A 3 2.04 -0.06 -9.03
CA HIS A 3 2.51 0.77 -10.14
C HIS A 3 3.73 0.12 -10.81
N ARG A 4 3.77 0.07 -12.15
CA ARG A 4 4.79 -0.66 -12.94
C ARG A 4 6.23 -0.32 -12.54
N GLN A 5 6.49 0.95 -12.21
CA GLN A 5 7.82 1.40 -11.80
C GLN A 5 8.34 0.75 -10.52
N TYR A 6 7.46 0.25 -9.65
CA TYR A 6 7.80 -0.41 -8.38
C TYR A 6 7.62 -1.92 -8.42
N LEU A 7 7.39 -2.50 -9.61
CA LEU A 7 7.15 -3.93 -9.75
C LEU A 7 8.38 -4.75 -9.33
N GLN A 8 9.60 -4.25 -9.58
CA GLN A 8 10.82 -4.95 -9.20
C GLN A 8 11.01 -4.96 -7.68
N GLU A 9 10.78 -3.84 -7.02
CA GLU A 9 10.82 -3.70 -5.56
C GLU A 9 9.75 -4.58 -4.91
N TRP A 10 8.54 -4.59 -5.47
CA TRP A 10 7.47 -5.46 -5.01
C TRP A 10 7.87 -6.94 -5.06
N ASN A 11 8.42 -7.40 -6.17
CA ASN A 11 8.86 -8.79 -6.33
C ASN A 11 10.01 -9.17 -5.39
N ARG A 12 10.77 -8.20 -4.91
CA ARG A 12 11.88 -8.38 -3.95
C ARG A 12 11.47 -8.07 -2.51
N LEU A 13 10.21 -7.74 -2.23
CA LEU A 13 9.80 -7.29 -0.90
C LEU A 13 10.20 -8.28 0.19
N VAL A 14 9.82 -9.55 0.03
CA VAL A 14 10.13 -10.63 0.98
C VAL A 14 11.64 -10.79 1.19
N GLU A 15 12.43 -10.74 0.11
CA GLU A 15 13.90 -10.84 0.18
C GLU A 15 14.50 -9.66 0.95
N ARG A 16 13.96 -8.45 0.78
CA ARG A 16 14.50 -7.22 1.35
C ARG A 16 14.12 -7.01 2.81
N VAL A 17 12.86 -7.30 3.17
CA VAL A 17 12.34 -6.98 4.50
C VAL A 17 12.13 -8.21 5.40
N GLY A 18 12.30 -9.40 4.85
CA GLY A 18 12.01 -10.67 5.52
C GLY A 18 10.53 -11.08 5.40
N LEU A 19 10.29 -12.39 5.49
CA LEU A 19 8.96 -12.98 5.32
C LEU A 19 7.94 -12.46 6.33
N GLU A 20 8.32 -12.32 7.60
CA GLU A 20 7.41 -11.88 8.66
C GLU A 20 6.88 -10.47 8.42
N ASN A 21 7.78 -9.52 8.15
CA ASN A 21 7.43 -8.13 7.87
C ASN A 21 6.60 -7.99 6.59
N ALA A 22 6.94 -8.76 5.54
CA ALA A 22 6.15 -8.78 4.31
C ALA A 22 4.75 -9.34 4.55
N GLN A 23 4.62 -10.42 5.33
CA GLN A 23 3.34 -11.02 5.68
C GLN A 23 2.45 -10.09 6.51
N GLN A 24 3.04 -9.34 7.46
CA GLN A 24 2.32 -8.33 8.24
C GLN A 24 1.75 -7.25 7.31
N PHE A 25 2.56 -6.73 6.39
CA PHE A 25 2.11 -5.75 5.41
C PHE A 25 1.00 -6.31 4.51
N TYR A 26 1.15 -7.52 3.94
CA TYR A 26 0.13 -8.15 3.10
C TYR A 26 -1.18 -8.39 3.85
N THR A 27 -1.10 -8.82 5.11
CA THR A 27 -2.28 -9.03 5.96
C THR A 27 -2.99 -7.72 6.23
N HIS A 28 -2.24 -6.66 6.52
CA HIS A 28 -2.77 -5.32 6.76
C HIS A 28 -3.53 -4.79 5.55
N VAL A 29 -2.88 -4.75 4.38
CA VAL A 29 -3.50 -4.15 3.17
C VAL A 29 -4.66 -4.98 2.62
N SER A 30 -4.70 -6.29 2.88
CA SER A 30 -5.81 -7.14 2.42
C SER A 30 -7.03 -7.10 3.33
N ARG A 31 -6.87 -6.81 4.63
CA ARG A 31 -7.97 -6.90 5.61
C ARG A 31 -8.43 -5.55 6.15
N SER A 32 -7.51 -4.64 6.38
CA SER A 32 -7.78 -3.40 7.12
C SER A 32 -6.94 -2.21 6.62
N PRO A 33 -6.91 -1.92 5.30
CA PRO A 33 -6.00 -0.92 4.73
C PRO A 33 -6.23 0.50 5.25
N GLY A 34 -7.41 0.83 5.79
CA GLY A 34 -7.74 2.13 6.36
C GLY A 34 -7.55 2.27 7.87
N SER A 35 -7.19 1.19 8.56
CA SER A 35 -6.97 1.18 10.02
C SER A 35 -5.48 1.24 10.35
N PRO A 36 -5.09 1.58 11.59
CA PRO A 36 -3.72 1.36 12.04
C PRO A 36 -3.35 -0.14 11.95
N PRO A 37 -2.13 -0.50 11.52
CA PRO A 37 -1.70 -1.89 11.50
C PRO A 37 -1.52 -2.42 12.92
N SER A 38 -1.64 -3.74 13.08
CA SER A 38 -1.42 -4.42 14.37
C SER A 38 0.05 -4.44 14.79
N VAL A 39 0.96 -4.39 13.81
CA VAL A 39 2.42 -4.34 14.00
C VAL A 39 2.98 -3.30 13.03
N GLY A 40 3.93 -2.48 13.51
CA GLY A 40 4.50 -1.38 12.73
C GLY A 40 3.72 -0.08 12.87
N SER A 41 3.91 0.84 11.91
CA SER A 41 3.29 2.16 11.94
C SER A 41 2.66 2.49 10.58
N SER A 42 1.55 3.23 10.62
CA SER A 42 1.02 3.87 9.42
C SER A 42 0.49 5.25 9.73
N SER A 43 0.56 6.15 8.77
CA SER A 43 0.02 7.51 8.90
C SER A 43 -0.49 8.04 7.58
N TYR A 44 -1.36 9.04 7.60
CA TYR A 44 -1.74 9.75 6.38
C TYR A 44 -0.66 10.76 6.00
N LEU A 45 -0.21 10.71 4.74
CA LEU A 45 0.66 11.76 4.22
C LEU A 45 -0.03 13.13 4.28
N ARG A 46 0.75 14.18 4.50
CA ARG A 46 0.28 15.56 4.59
C ARG A 46 0.38 16.28 3.24
N GLY A 47 -0.33 17.40 3.10
CA GLY A 47 -0.26 18.26 1.92
C GLY A 47 -0.72 17.58 0.62
N LYS A 48 -0.10 17.98 -0.50
CA LYS A 48 -0.45 17.49 -1.86
C LYS A 48 -0.21 15.98 -2.00
N ALA A 49 0.84 15.44 -1.37
CA ALA A 49 1.18 14.02 -1.43
C ALA A 49 0.10 13.12 -0.78
N GLY A 50 -0.63 13.65 0.20
CA GLY A 50 -1.72 12.95 0.87
C GLY A 50 -3.05 12.92 0.13
N ARG A 51 -3.19 13.63 -0.99
CA ARG A 51 -4.47 13.71 -1.72
C ARG A 51 -4.73 12.40 -2.50
N PRO A 52 -6.00 11.95 -2.57
CA PRO A 52 -6.37 10.83 -3.41
C PRO A 52 -5.98 11.09 -4.86
N LYS A 53 -5.39 10.09 -5.53
CA LYS A 53 -5.02 10.18 -6.95
C LYS A 53 -6.22 10.00 -7.87
N TRP A 54 -7.24 9.28 -7.40
CA TRP A 54 -8.47 8.98 -8.13
C TRP A 54 -9.70 9.28 -7.27
N ILE A 55 -10.84 9.54 -7.91
CA ILE A 55 -12.11 9.74 -7.22
C ILE A 55 -12.49 8.44 -6.49
N GLY A 56 -13.01 8.56 -5.27
CA GLY A 56 -13.41 7.41 -4.45
C GLY A 56 -12.28 6.74 -3.66
N TYR A 57 -11.02 7.11 -3.93
CA TYR A 57 -9.88 6.55 -3.18
C TYR A 57 -9.63 7.28 -1.86
N SER A 58 -9.00 6.55 -0.93
CA SER A 58 -8.51 7.09 0.32
C SER A 58 -7.44 8.17 0.12
N ARG A 59 -7.18 8.96 1.17
CA ARG A 59 -5.91 9.70 1.28
C ARG A 59 -4.73 8.73 1.19
N THR A 60 -3.57 9.22 0.75
CA THR A 60 -2.35 8.40 0.73
C THR A 60 -1.95 8.00 2.14
N ILE A 61 -1.81 6.70 2.35
CA ILE A 61 -1.34 6.11 3.60
C ILE A 61 0.12 5.74 3.41
N HIS A 62 0.94 6.22 4.34
CA HIS A 62 2.34 5.89 4.49
C HIS A 62 2.46 4.73 5.47
N TYR A 63 2.97 3.59 5.03
CA TYR A 63 3.24 2.43 5.86
C TYR A 63 4.74 2.28 6.08
N GLU A 64 5.15 2.17 7.34
CA GLU A 64 6.53 1.89 7.70
C GLU A 64 6.69 0.40 7.97
N ILE A 65 7.53 -0.24 7.17
CA ILE A 65 8.02 -1.58 7.45
C ILE A 65 9.14 -1.43 8.47
N SER A 66 8.91 -1.93 9.68
CA SER A 66 9.81 -1.75 10.84
C SER A 66 11.29 -1.93 10.47
N GLY A 67 12.03 -0.80 10.40
CA GLY A 67 13.47 -0.76 10.13
C GLY A 67 13.92 -1.15 8.71
N ALA A 68 13.00 -1.44 7.78
CA ALA A 68 13.35 -2.10 6.51
C ALA A 68 12.83 -1.38 5.25
N GLY A 69 11.87 -0.47 5.37
CA GLY A 69 11.36 0.26 4.21
C GLY A 69 10.04 0.97 4.43
N ARG A 70 9.53 1.58 3.36
CA ARG A 70 8.30 2.36 3.34
C ARG A 70 7.49 2.02 2.10
N ILE A 71 6.17 1.97 2.26
CA ILE A 71 5.23 1.76 1.17
C ILE A 71 4.11 2.79 1.29
N ASP A 72 3.89 3.58 0.25
CA ASP A 72 2.71 4.42 0.16
C ASP A 72 1.63 3.73 -0.67
N TYR A 73 0.39 3.77 -0.18
CA TYR A 73 -0.75 3.20 -0.90
C TYR A 73 -2.03 4.02 -0.72
N GLN A 74 -3.00 3.75 -1.59
CA GLN A 74 -4.39 4.20 -1.45
C GLN A 74 -5.32 3.01 -1.64
N TRP A 75 -6.52 3.08 -1.09
CA TRP A 75 -7.51 2.03 -1.23
C TRP A 75 -8.89 2.60 -1.57
N THR A 76 -9.73 1.76 -2.17
CA THR A 76 -11.16 1.99 -2.40
C THR A 76 -11.91 0.68 -2.15
N ASN A 77 -13.19 0.76 -1.81
CA ASN A 77 -14.09 -0.41 -1.81
C ASN A 77 -14.81 -0.60 -3.14
N GLU A 78 -14.69 0.38 -4.05
CA GLU A 78 -15.54 0.53 -5.22
C GLU A 78 -14.71 0.74 -6.48
N GLU A 79 -13.80 -0.19 -6.78
CA GLU A 79 -13.13 -0.21 -8.09
C GLU A 79 -13.95 -1.07 -9.06
N SER A 80 -14.11 -0.59 -10.30
CA SER A 80 -14.55 -1.41 -11.43
C SER A 80 -13.40 -1.52 -12.45
N SER A 81 -13.13 -2.73 -12.92
CA SER A 81 -12.13 -3.04 -13.96
C SER A 81 -12.79 -3.22 -15.34
N GLY A 82 -13.70 -2.31 -15.72
CA GLY A 82 -14.39 -2.33 -17.01
C GLY A 82 -15.91 -2.18 -16.88
N ALA A 83 -16.59 -1.98 -18.02
CA ALA A 83 -18.02 -1.64 -18.06
C ALA A 83 -18.95 -2.69 -17.43
N ASP A 84 -18.54 -3.97 -17.40
CA ASP A 84 -19.33 -5.10 -16.87
C ASP A 84 -18.73 -5.73 -15.60
N SER A 85 -17.79 -5.06 -14.93
CA SER A 85 -17.17 -5.60 -13.71
C SER A 85 -17.90 -5.17 -12.44
N ASP A 86 -17.93 -6.07 -11.46
CA ASP A 86 -18.42 -5.79 -10.12
C ASP A 86 -17.51 -4.81 -9.37
N LEU A 87 -18.12 -4.00 -8.50
CA LEU A 87 -17.38 -3.15 -7.59
C LEU A 87 -16.67 -4.02 -6.55
N HIS A 88 -15.35 -3.87 -6.45
CA HIS A 88 -14.56 -4.65 -5.51
C HIS A 88 -13.51 -3.78 -4.78
N PRO A 89 -13.11 -4.21 -3.57
CA PRO A 89 -12.05 -3.54 -2.84
C PRO A 89 -10.70 -3.68 -3.52
N VAL A 90 -9.98 -2.56 -3.65
CA VAL A 90 -8.65 -2.53 -4.26
C VAL A 90 -7.71 -1.67 -3.42
N VAL A 91 -6.49 -2.18 -3.23
CA VAL A 91 -5.34 -1.39 -2.78
C VAL A 91 -4.42 -1.12 -3.96
N ARG A 92 -4.04 0.14 -4.16
CA ARG A 92 -3.06 0.59 -5.15
C ARG A 92 -1.78 1.03 -4.44
N ILE A 93 -0.70 0.30 -4.69
CA ILE A 93 0.65 0.68 -4.23
C ILE A 93 1.18 1.80 -5.12
N LEU A 94 1.46 2.94 -4.50
CA LEU A 94 1.84 4.18 -5.17
C LEU A 94 3.34 4.36 -5.23
N THR A 95 4.03 4.10 -4.12
CA THR A 95 5.49 4.20 -3.98
C THR A 95 6.00 3.07 -3.10
N MET A 96 7.25 2.68 -3.33
CA MET A 96 7.98 1.75 -2.48
C MET A 96 9.42 2.23 -2.37
N ASP A 97 9.93 2.24 -1.14
CA ASP A 97 11.35 2.43 -0.85
C ASP A 97 11.77 1.34 0.15
N LEU A 98 12.58 0.39 -0.32
CA LEU A 98 13.08 -0.73 0.48
C LEU A 98 14.56 -0.57 0.83
N ASN A 99 15.12 0.63 0.62
CA ASN A 99 16.50 0.96 0.96
C ASN A 99 16.53 1.65 2.32
N SER A 100 16.31 0.90 3.40
CA SER A 100 16.80 1.31 4.73
C SER A 100 18.18 0.69 4.90
N HIS A 101 19.21 1.53 4.87
CA HIS A 101 20.61 1.17 5.11
C HIS A 101 21.04 1.61 6.50
#